data_AF-A0AA86V965-F1
#
_entry.id   AF-A0AA86V965-F1
#
_cell.length_a   1.000
_cell.length_b   1.000
_cell.length_c   1.000
_cell.angle_alpha   90.00
_cell.angle_beta   90.00
_cell.angle_gamma   90.00
#
_symmetry.space_group_name_H-M   'P 1'
#
loop_
_entity.id
_entity.type
_entity.pdbx_description
1 polymer ?
#
loop_
_entity_poly.entity_id
_entity_poly.type
_entity_poly.pdbx_seq_one_letter_code
_entity_poly.pdbx_strand_id
1 'polypeptide(L)'
;MAGPSRTFAFSTPPPSPLSPQNPRSNRANTTMRKRKISSEFENLKGAEEKQAQIETLERELDSLFCYYKETAAKKVSIELSQCGGSRNALVAALLEESDLPLARLIVEIRDRLNDEVRSGAIVLGDPLTYATVKSSVLFAGQRMAYGLPNADADVLEDHAESCLWCWETRDLKLLPKFVRGEVGVRRICRKKIHERIMAVSEVIAALKKVEIEPDYTNDLKKASKKLSKALPEADIRSYMNSSLQKHSDDMYITHNIPEKF
;
A
#
# COMPACT_ATOMS: atom_id res chain seq x y z
N MET A 1 -3.95 -80.16 20.26
CA MET A 1 -3.98 -78.84 19.61
C MET A 1 -3.94 -77.77 20.70
N ALA A 2 -3.01 -76.83 20.57
CA ALA A 2 -2.48 -75.98 21.64
C ALA A 2 -3.47 -74.90 22.13
N GLY A 3 -3.34 -74.54 23.41
CA GLY A 3 -4.11 -73.51 24.11
C GLY A 3 -3.67 -72.06 23.83
N PRO A 4 -4.34 -71.06 24.47
CA PRO A 4 -4.40 -69.69 23.98
C PRO A 4 -3.25 -68.82 24.50
N SER A 5 -2.79 -67.86 23.69
CA SER A 5 -1.81 -66.85 24.09
C SER A 5 -2.29 -65.43 23.76
N ARG A 6 -2.67 -64.73 24.84
CA ARG A 6 -2.49 -63.31 25.20
C ARG A 6 -2.51 -62.26 24.07
N THR A 7 -3.60 -61.50 24.04
CA THR A 7 -3.65 -60.12 23.53
C THR A 7 -3.14 -59.16 24.60
N PHE A 8 -2.05 -58.42 24.31
CA PHE A 8 -1.57 -57.31 25.11
C PHE A 8 -2.04 -55.98 24.51
N ALA A 9 -2.72 -55.18 25.33
CA ALA A 9 -3.09 -53.81 25.05
C ALA A 9 -1.84 -52.90 25.06
N PHE A 10 -1.63 -52.14 23.99
CA PHE A 10 -0.65 -51.05 24.00
C PHE A 10 -1.29 -49.80 24.60
N SER A 11 -0.83 -49.46 25.81
CA SER A 11 -1.09 -48.17 26.47
C SER A 11 -0.21 -47.08 25.85
N THR A 12 -0.80 -45.91 25.62
CA THR A 12 -0.14 -44.67 25.17
C THR A 12 0.82 -44.12 26.24
N PRO A 13 2.00 -43.60 25.86
CA PRO A 13 2.88 -42.87 26.79
C PRO A 13 2.35 -41.45 27.08
N PRO A 14 2.62 -40.89 28.27
CA PRO A 14 2.11 -39.59 28.71
C PRO A 14 2.83 -38.40 28.03
N PRO A 15 2.19 -37.21 27.99
CA PRO A 15 2.77 -36.03 27.36
C PRO A 15 3.97 -35.46 28.15
N SER A 16 4.98 -35.04 27.40
CA SER A 16 6.23 -34.45 27.90
C SER A 16 6.01 -33.16 28.72
N PRO A 17 6.85 -32.88 29.73
CA PRO A 17 6.69 -31.74 30.63
C PRO A 17 7.04 -30.40 29.97
N LEU A 18 6.21 -29.40 30.31
CA LEU A 18 6.33 -27.99 29.93
C LEU A 18 7.67 -27.39 30.39
N SER A 19 8.37 -26.71 29.47
CA SER A 19 9.56 -25.91 29.78
C SER A 19 9.18 -24.60 30.49
N PRO A 20 10.04 -24.09 31.41
CA PRO A 20 9.71 -22.99 32.29
C PRO A 20 9.65 -21.62 31.59
N GLN A 21 8.62 -20.86 31.93
CA GLN A 21 8.38 -19.48 31.50
C GLN A 21 9.44 -18.53 32.08
N ASN A 22 10.01 -17.67 31.24
CA ASN A 22 10.85 -16.54 31.66
C ASN A 22 9.97 -15.27 31.77
N PRO A 23 10.02 -14.50 32.87
CA PRO A 23 9.11 -13.39 33.11
C PRO A 23 9.62 -12.04 32.54
N ARG A 24 8.66 -11.23 32.07
CA ARG A 24 8.73 -9.77 31.84
C ARG A 24 9.56 -9.29 30.63
N SER A 25 8.88 -9.16 29.49
CA SER A 25 9.13 -8.07 28.54
C SER A 25 8.00 -7.05 28.66
N ASN A 26 8.34 -5.86 29.18
CA ASN A 26 7.42 -4.74 29.34
C ASN A 26 6.97 -4.23 27.97
N ARG A 27 5.81 -4.70 27.51
CA ARG A 27 5.08 -4.08 26.41
C ARG A 27 4.44 -2.79 26.93
N ALA A 28 5.13 -1.66 26.74
CA ALA A 28 4.57 -0.35 27.00
C ALA A 28 3.28 -0.16 26.17
N ASN A 29 2.23 0.25 26.86
CA ASN A 29 0.87 0.43 26.34
C ASN A 29 0.80 1.54 25.27
N THR A 30 0.59 1.17 24.01
CA THR A 30 0.27 2.12 22.92
C THR A 30 -1.21 2.54 22.86
N THR A 31 -2.01 2.18 23.87
CA THR A 31 -3.47 2.40 23.89
C THR A 31 -3.91 3.81 24.30
N MET A 32 -3.02 4.68 24.79
CA MET A 32 -3.43 6.03 25.25
C MET A 32 -3.67 7.04 24.12
N ARG A 33 -3.02 6.90 22.95
CA ARG A 33 -3.13 7.91 21.88
C ARG A 33 -4.50 7.89 21.18
N LYS A 34 -5.16 6.73 21.11
CA LYS A 34 -6.43 6.55 20.38
C LYS A 34 -7.63 7.27 21.00
N ARG A 35 -7.70 7.40 22.35
CA ARG A 35 -8.81 8.10 23.01
C ARG A 35 -8.67 9.63 22.96
N LYS A 36 -7.44 10.14 22.90
CA LYS A 36 -7.17 11.59 23.01
C LYS A 36 -7.68 12.36 21.79
N ILE A 37 -7.48 11.82 20.59
CA ILE A 37 -7.89 12.47 19.32
C ILE A 37 -9.41 12.57 19.21
N SER A 38 -10.16 11.53 19.65
CA SER A 38 -11.62 11.57 19.54
C SER A 38 -12.26 12.63 20.42
N SER A 39 -11.72 12.85 21.63
CA SER A 39 -12.22 13.85 22.59
C SER A 39 -11.83 15.29 22.25
N GLU A 40 -10.84 15.49 21.39
CA GLU A 40 -10.29 16.82 21.06
C GLU A 40 -11.27 17.64 20.20
N PHE A 41 -11.97 16.97 19.28
CA PHE A 41 -12.96 17.61 18.41
C PHE A 41 -14.34 17.81 19.05
N GLU A 42 -14.69 17.04 20.08
CA GLU A 42 -15.99 17.12 20.76
C GLU A 42 -16.13 18.34 21.69
N ASN A 43 -15.01 19.00 22.03
CA ASN A 43 -14.95 20.09 23.01
C ASN A 43 -14.55 21.44 22.41
N LEU A 44 -14.46 21.58 21.08
CA LEU A 44 -14.15 22.85 20.42
C LEU A 44 -15.33 23.82 20.63
N LYS A 45 -15.12 24.88 21.41
CA LYS A 45 -16.17 25.82 21.83
C LYS A 45 -16.07 27.17 21.13
N GLY A 46 -14.94 27.50 20.53
CA GLY A 46 -14.70 28.77 19.83
C GLY A 46 -14.47 28.61 18.32
N ALA A 47 -14.88 29.61 17.55
CA ALA A 47 -14.56 29.70 16.11
C ALA A 47 -13.05 29.73 15.86
N GLU A 48 -12.29 30.40 16.73
CA GLU A 48 -10.83 30.46 16.68
C GLU A 48 -10.18 29.09 16.91
N GLU A 49 -10.66 28.32 17.89
CA GLU A 49 -10.16 26.96 18.16
C GLU A 49 -10.41 26.03 16.97
N LYS A 50 -11.60 26.13 16.34
CA LYS A 50 -11.92 25.36 15.13
C LYS A 50 -11.02 25.75 13.97
N GLN A 51 -10.76 27.03 13.79
CA GLN A 51 -9.91 27.52 12.71
C GLN A 51 -8.46 27.02 12.89
N ALA A 52 -7.91 27.12 14.10
CA ALA A 52 -6.58 26.59 14.42
C ALA A 52 -6.49 25.07 14.19
N GLN A 53 -7.58 24.35 14.48
CA GLN A 53 -7.66 22.91 14.23
C GLN A 53 -7.71 22.58 12.73
N ILE A 54 -8.45 23.35 11.93
CA ILE A 54 -8.48 23.23 10.46
C ILE A 54 -7.07 23.45 9.90
N GLU A 55 -6.38 24.52 10.30
CA GLU A 55 -5.01 24.83 9.84
C GLU A 55 -4.01 23.74 10.20
N THR A 56 -4.18 23.09 11.36
CA THR A 56 -3.35 21.96 11.76
C THR A 56 -3.60 20.73 10.89
N LEU A 57 -4.87 20.45 10.56
CA LEU A 57 -5.25 19.34 9.68
C LEU A 57 -4.83 19.60 8.21
N GLU A 58 -4.92 20.83 7.73
CA GLU A 58 -4.47 21.22 6.39
C GLU A 58 -2.94 21.05 6.26
N ARG A 59 -2.16 21.45 7.27
CA ARG A 59 -0.71 21.14 7.31
C ARG A 59 -0.40 19.64 7.33
N GLU A 60 -1.24 18.84 8.00
CA GLU A 60 -1.09 17.38 7.96
C GLU A 60 -1.36 16.84 6.55
N LEU A 61 -2.37 17.35 5.84
CA LEU A 61 -2.61 16.99 4.44
C LEU A 61 -1.38 17.30 3.59
N ASP A 62 -0.85 18.52 3.65
CA ASP A 62 0.34 18.90 2.88
C ASP A 62 1.51 17.94 3.13
N SER A 63 1.71 17.54 4.39
CA SER A 63 2.79 16.61 4.78
C SER A 63 2.54 15.19 4.23
N LEU A 64 1.28 14.71 4.23
CA LEU A 64 0.88 13.44 3.61
C LEU A 64 1.07 13.43 2.09
N PHE A 65 0.72 14.54 1.42
CA PHE A 65 0.93 14.72 -0.02
C PHE A 65 2.42 14.74 -0.37
N CYS A 66 3.23 15.47 0.41
CA CYS A 66 4.68 15.47 0.27
C CYS A 66 5.25 14.06 0.45
N TYR A 67 4.84 13.36 1.51
CA TYR A 67 5.32 12.01 1.77
C TYR A 67 4.95 11.03 0.65
N TYR A 68 3.73 11.13 0.10
CA TYR A 68 3.35 10.33 -1.06
C TYR A 68 4.32 10.56 -2.23
N LYS A 69 4.56 11.82 -2.60
CA LYS A 69 5.47 12.20 -3.70
C LYS A 69 6.90 11.71 -3.44
N GLU A 70 7.41 11.80 -2.21
CA GLU A 70 8.71 11.26 -1.82
C GLU A 70 8.81 9.74 -2.03
N THR A 71 7.77 9.00 -1.67
CA THR A 71 7.74 7.54 -1.87
C THR A 71 7.61 7.16 -3.35
N ALA A 72 6.77 7.88 -4.11
CA ALA A 72 6.58 7.66 -5.54
C ALA A 72 7.85 7.94 -6.36
N ALA A 73 8.66 8.91 -5.95
CA ALA A 73 9.95 9.21 -6.59
C ALA A 73 10.97 8.06 -6.48
N LYS A 74 10.88 7.26 -5.41
CA LYS A 74 11.77 6.10 -5.17
C LYS A 74 11.22 4.83 -5.81
N LYS A 75 11.10 4.80 -7.14
CA LYS A 75 10.52 3.64 -7.85
C LYS A 75 11.31 2.36 -7.60
N VAL A 76 10.60 1.23 -7.54
CA VAL A 76 11.22 -0.10 -7.51
C VAL A 76 11.92 -0.33 -8.86
N SER A 77 13.21 -0.65 -8.83
CA SER A 77 13.94 -0.99 -10.06
C SER A 77 13.54 -2.39 -10.53
N ILE A 78 13.06 -2.49 -11.76
CA ILE A 78 12.71 -3.76 -12.39
C ILE A 78 13.47 -3.86 -13.72
N GLU A 79 14.38 -4.82 -13.81
CA GLU A 79 15.05 -5.14 -15.07
C GLU A 79 14.10 -5.92 -15.98
N LEU A 80 13.90 -5.43 -17.20
CA LEU A 80 12.95 -6.03 -18.15
C LEU A 80 13.37 -7.42 -18.63
N SER A 81 14.68 -7.70 -18.65
CA SER A 81 15.23 -9.02 -18.95
C SER A 81 14.74 -10.10 -17.98
N GLN A 82 14.33 -9.72 -16.77
CA GLN A 82 13.87 -10.62 -15.72
C GLN A 82 12.34 -10.84 -15.78
N CYS A 83 11.63 -10.14 -16.67
CA CYS A 83 10.18 -10.16 -16.80
C CYS A 83 9.66 -11.25 -17.76
N GLY A 84 10.16 -12.48 -17.68
CA GLY A 84 9.58 -13.69 -18.31
C GLY A 84 9.27 -13.62 -19.82
N GLY A 85 9.77 -12.62 -20.55
CA GLY A 85 9.63 -12.43 -22.00
C GLY A 85 8.23 -12.04 -22.52
N SER A 86 7.15 -12.21 -21.74
CA SER A 86 5.80 -11.89 -22.24
C SER A 86 5.55 -10.37 -22.26
N ARG A 87 4.84 -9.89 -23.30
CA ARG A 87 4.47 -8.47 -23.43
C ARG A 87 3.71 -7.96 -22.20
N ASN A 88 2.79 -8.75 -21.66
CA ASN A 88 2.00 -8.34 -20.50
C ASN A 88 2.85 -8.23 -19.23
N ALA A 89 3.86 -9.08 -19.05
CA ALA A 89 4.81 -8.98 -17.93
C ALA A 89 5.70 -7.72 -18.06
N LEU A 90 6.18 -7.44 -19.27
CA LEU A 90 6.98 -6.24 -19.55
C LEU A 90 6.16 -4.96 -19.35
N VAL A 91 4.93 -4.93 -19.87
CA VAL A 91 4.01 -3.80 -19.70
C VAL A 91 3.64 -3.62 -18.22
N ALA A 92 3.39 -4.70 -17.48
CA ALA A 92 3.16 -4.66 -16.04
C ALA A 92 4.34 -4.03 -15.27
N ALA A 93 5.57 -4.44 -15.59
CA ALA A 93 6.77 -3.87 -14.98
C ALA A 93 6.93 -2.37 -15.24
N LEU A 94 6.58 -1.91 -16.45
CA LEU A 94 6.73 -0.51 -16.84
C LEU A 94 5.60 0.40 -16.35
N LEU A 95 4.38 -0.12 -16.19
CA LEU A 95 3.25 0.67 -15.69
C LEU A 95 3.23 0.79 -14.16
N GLU A 96 3.83 -0.18 -13.44
CA GLU A 96 3.80 -0.20 -11.98
C GLU A 96 4.33 1.11 -11.40
N GLU A 97 3.52 1.76 -10.56
CA GLU A 97 3.81 3.05 -9.92
C GLU A 97 3.97 4.24 -10.87
N SER A 98 3.49 4.14 -12.10
CA SER A 98 3.37 5.29 -13.01
C SER A 98 2.18 6.17 -12.64
N ASP A 99 2.34 7.49 -12.65
CA ASP A 99 1.27 8.48 -12.43
C ASP A 99 0.64 8.97 -13.76
N LEU A 100 1.27 8.63 -14.89
CA LEU A 100 0.92 9.16 -16.20
C LEU A 100 -0.56 8.87 -16.60
N PRO A 101 -1.20 9.81 -17.32
CA PRO A 101 -2.45 9.55 -18.05
C PRO A 101 -2.26 8.43 -19.06
N LEU A 102 -3.33 7.69 -19.37
CA LEU A 102 -3.27 6.51 -20.24
C LEU A 102 -2.64 6.83 -21.60
N ALA A 103 -3.04 7.91 -22.27
CA ALA A 103 -2.49 8.28 -23.56
C ALA A 103 -0.96 8.48 -23.51
N ARG A 104 -0.45 9.14 -22.47
CA ARG A 104 1.00 9.34 -22.27
C ARG A 104 1.72 8.07 -21.86
N LEU A 105 1.09 7.26 -21.00
CA LEU A 105 1.64 5.99 -20.53
C LEU A 105 1.86 5.02 -21.70
N ILE A 106 0.93 4.94 -22.64
CA ILE A 106 1.04 4.06 -23.80
C ILE A 106 2.26 4.43 -24.65
N VAL A 107 2.47 5.74 -24.89
CA VAL A 107 3.62 6.23 -25.65
C VAL A 107 4.92 5.89 -24.91
N GLU A 108 5.00 6.23 -23.63
CA GLU A 108 6.17 5.97 -22.78
C GLU A 108 6.56 4.48 -22.78
N ILE A 109 5.58 3.60 -22.56
CA ILE A 109 5.81 2.15 -22.53
C ILE A 109 6.24 1.65 -23.91
N ARG A 110 5.57 2.09 -24.98
CA ARG A 110 5.88 1.66 -26.34
C ARG A 110 7.30 2.05 -26.73
N ASP A 111 7.68 3.30 -26.45
CA ASP A 111 8.98 3.84 -26.83
C ASP A 111 10.09 3.13 -26.05
N ARG A 112 9.90 2.93 -24.73
CA ARG A 112 10.83 2.14 -23.91
C ARG A 112 10.97 0.69 -24.38
N LEU A 113 9.87 0.01 -24.71
CA LEU A 113 9.94 -1.37 -25.23
C LEU A 113 10.63 -1.43 -26.59
N ASN A 114 10.43 -0.44 -27.46
CA ASN A 114 11.13 -0.38 -28.76
C ASN A 114 12.64 -0.22 -28.59
N ASP A 115 13.09 0.59 -27.64
CA ASP A 115 14.52 0.77 -27.36
C ASP A 115 15.16 -0.52 -26.84
N GLU A 116 14.45 -1.28 -26.00
CA GLU A 116 14.92 -2.56 -25.46
C GLU A 116 14.93 -3.69 -26.50
N VAL A 117 14.00 -3.66 -27.46
CA VAL A 117 14.05 -4.54 -28.63
C VAL A 117 15.23 -4.17 -29.53
N ARG A 118 15.48 -2.88 -29.75
CA ARG A 118 16.61 -2.41 -30.57
C ARG A 118 17.96 -2.73 -29.94
N SER A 119 18.07 -2.69 -28.61
CA SER A 119 19.27 -3.07 -27.87
C SER A 119 19.49 -4.59 -27.82
N GLY A 120 18.47 -5.38 -28.16
CA GLY A 120 18.49 -6.84 -28.05
C GLY A 120 18.29 -7.36 -26.62
N ALA A 121 17.94 -6.51 -25.66
CA ALA A 121 17.70 -6.89 -24.27
C ALA A 121 16.44 -7.74 -24.10
N ILE A 122 15.45 -7.56 -25.00
CA ILE A 122 14.22 -8.36 -25.05
C ILE A 122 13.88 -8.74 -26.50
N VAL A 123 13.12 -9.83 -26.66
CA VAL A 123 12.57 -10.26 -27.95
C VAL A 123 11.06 -10.34 -27.85
N LEU A 124 10.36 -9.70 -28.79
CA LEU A 124 8.91 -9.73 -28.88
C LEU A 124 8.48 -10.35 -30.21
N GLY A 125 7.50 -11.25 -30.15
CA GLY A 125 7.01 -11.96 -31.34
C GLY A 125 6.10 -11.12 -32.26
N ASP A 126 5.49 -10.04 -31.74
CA ASP A 126 4.55 -9.19 -32.49
C ASP A 126 5.01 -7.72 -32.50
N PRO A 127 4.65 -6.94 -33.53
CA PRO A 127 4.93 -5.51 -33.59
C PRO A 127 4.34 -4.71 -32.41
N LEU A 128 5.12 -3.76 -31.91
CA LEU A 128 4.70 -2.79 -30.89
C LEU A 128 3.93 -1.64 -31.54
N THR A 129 2.60 -1.76 -31.55
CA THR A 129 1.69 -0.71 -32.00
C THR A 129 1.04 -0.02 -30.80
N TYR A 130 0.51 1.19 -31.01
CA TYR A 130 -0.25 1.88 -29.97
C TYR A 130 -1.41 1.02 -29.44
N ALA A 131 -2.14 0.35 -30.34
CA ALA A 131 -3.28 -0.50 -29.98
C ALA A 131 -2.86 -1.73 -29.16
N THR A 132 -1.76 -2.40 -29.54
CA THR A 132 -1.30 -3.59 -28.80
C THR A 132 -0.80 -3.23 -27.40
N VAL A 133 -0.10 -2.10 -27.25
CA VAL A 133 0.32 -1.60 -25.93
C VAL A 133 -0.88 -1.14 -25.10
N LYS A 134 -1.83 -0.38 -25.68
CA LYS A 134 -3.06 0.03 -24.99
C LYS A 134 -3.83 -1.17 -24.45
N SER A 135 -4.03 -2.21 -25.26
CA SER A 135 -4.70 -3.43 -24.81
C SER A 135 -3.96 -4.12 -23.67
N SER A 136 -2.62 -4.20 -23.73
CA SER A 136 -1.82 -4.77 -22.64
C SER A 136 -1.86 -3.93 -21.35
N VAL A 137 -1.84 -2.60 -21.43
CA VAL A 137 -1.97 -1.72 -20.26
C VAL A 137 -3.33 -1.92 -19.58
N LEU A 138 -4.41 -1.93 -20.35
CA LEU A 138 -5.76 -2.12 -19.81
C LEU A 138 -5.99 -3.53 -19.26
N PHE A 139 -5.32 -4.53 -19.84
CA PHE A 139 -5.36 -5.91 -19.38
C PHE A 139 -4.55 -6.12 -18.09
N ALA A 140 -3.30 -5.66 -18.06
CA ALA A 140 -2.37 -5.92 -16.97
C ALA A 140 -2.50 -4.92 -15.82
N GLY A 141 -2.99 -3.72 -16.09
CA GLY A 141 -3.00 -2.60 -15.16
C GLY A 141 -4.39 -2.15 -14.70
N GLN A 142 -4.41 -1.47 -13.57
CA GLN A 142 -5.52 -0.67 -13.05
C GLN A 142 -4.98 0.66 -12.56
N ARG A 143 -5.77 1.73 -12.69
CA ARG A 143 -5.38 3.06 -12.21
C ARG A 143 -6.11 3.35 -10.91
N MET A 144 -5.37 3.75 -9.89
CA MET A 144 -5.85 4.00 -8.53
C MET A 144 -5.66 5.47 -8.18
N ALA A 145 -6.66 6.09 -7.53
CA ALA A 145 -6.53 7.40 -6.93
C ALA A 145 -6.21 7.24 -5.43
N TYR A 146 -5.16 7.90 -4.95
CA TYR A 146 -4.78 7.88 -3.53
C TYR A 146 -4.99 9.22 -2.82
N GLY A 147 -5.37 10.26 -3.56
CA GLY A 147 -5.73 11.57 -3.02
C GLY A 147 -7.24 11.80 -3.06
N LEU A 148 -7.64 12.98 -3.52
CA LEU A 148 -9.02 13.45 -3.62
C LEU A 148 -9.44 13.49 -5.10
N PRO A 149 -10.01 12.39 -5.65
CA PRO A 149 -10.45 12.34 -7.04
C PRO A 149 -11.66 13.23 -7.28
N ASN A 150 -11.71 13.87 -8.45
CA ASN A 150 -12.92 14.50 -8.96
C ASN A 150 -13.86 13.41 -9.52
N ALA A 151 -15.12 13.41 -9.08
CA ALA A 151 -16.11 12.41 -9.47
C ALA A 151 -16.44 12.42 -10.97
N ASP A 152 -16.30 13.57 -11.62
CA ASP A 152 -16.63 13.76 -13.03
C ASP A 152 -15.41 13.64 -13.96
N ALA A 153 -14.23 13.38 -13.39
CA ALA A 153 -13.00 13.29 -14.17
C ALA A 153 -12.87 11.95 -14.90
N ASP A 154 -12.30 11.98 -16.10
CA ASP A 154 -11.92 10.76 -16.81
C ASP A 154 -10.83 10.04 -16.01
N VAL A 155 -11.18 8.94 -15.36
CA VAL A 155 -10.27 8.14 -14.53
C VAL A 155 -8.99 7.77 -15.29
N LEU A 156 -9.05 7.56 -16.60
CA LEU A 156 -7.89 7.14 -17.39
C LEU A 156 -6.99 8.30 -17.81
N GLU A 157 -7.51 9.52 -17.87
CA GLU A 157 -6.79 10.67 -18.42
C GLU A 157 -6.55 11.80 -17.41
N ASP A 158 -7.30 11.84 -16.29
CA ASP A 158 -7.14 12.84 -15.26
C ASP A 158 -5.72 12.82 -14.68
N HIS A 159 -5.20 14.00 -14.40
CA HIS A 159 -3.84 14.21 -13.91
C HIS A 159 -3.76 15.34 -12.89
N ALA A 160 -4.88 15.67 -12.26
CA ALA A 160 -4.89 16.64 -11.17
C ALA A 160 -4.00 16.15 -10.02
N GLU A 161 -3.11 17.03 -9.53
CA GLU A 161 -2.16 16.70 -8.47
C GLU A 161 -2.83 16.23 -7.18
N SER A 162 -4.04 16.73 -6.91
CA SER A 162 -4.84 16.37 -5.74
C SER A 162 -5.23 14.89 -5.74
N CYS A 163 -5.27 14.22 -6.89
CA CYS A 163 -5.81 12.87 -7.02
C CYS A 163 -4.79 11.77 -6.73
N LEU A 164 -3.49 12.09 -6.80
CA LEU A 164 -2.38 11.14 -6.58
C LEU A 164 -2.60 9.84 -7.37
N TRP A 165 -2.80 9.97 -8.69
CA TRP A 165 -3.02 8.85 -9.59
C TRP A 165 -1.81 7.94 -9.64
N CYS A 166 -2.08 6.64 -9.68
CA CYS A 166 -1.04 5.61 -9.73
C CYS A 166 -1.53 4.36 -10.44
N TRP A 167 -0.79 3.92 -11.43
CA TRP A 167 -0.98 2.66 -12.11
C TRP A 167 -0.42 1.51 -11.28
N GLU A 168 -1.22 0.47 -11.14
CA GLU A 168 -0.86 -0.75 -10.45
C GLU A 168 -1.13 -1.95 -11.34
N THR A 169 -0.21 -2.90 -11.36
CA THR A 169 -0.42 -4.20 -11.97
C THR A 169 -1.53 -4.94 -11.22
N ARG A 170 -2.50 -5.50 -11.95
CA ARG A 170 -3.61 -6.28 -11.39
C ARG A 170 -3.14 -7.57 -10.74
N ASP A 171 -2.20 -8.27 -11.38
CA ASP A 171 -1.61 -9.51 -10.87
C ASP A 171 -0.11 -9.32 -10.63
N LEU A 172 0.30 -9.31 -9.35
CA LEU A 172 1.72 -9.24 -8.96
C LEU A 172 2.55 -10.41 -9.52
N LYS A 173 1.94 -11.51 -9.97
CA LYS A 173 2.65 -12.60 -10.64
C LYS A 173 3.25 -12.21 -11.99
N LEU A 174 2.77 -11.12 -12.60
CA LEU A 174 3.37 -10.54 -13.81
C LEU A 174 4.72 -9.85 -13.52
N LEU A 175 5.00 -9.51 -12.26
CA LEU A 175 6.28 -8.92 -11.86
C LEU A 175 7.27 -10.01 -11.45
N PRO A 176 8.60 -9.77 -11.55
CA PRO A 176 9.61 -10.69 -11.06
C PRO A 176 9.45 -11.00 -9.56
N LYS A 177 9.69 -12.26 -9.17
CA LYS A 177 9.37 -12.74 -7.81
C LYS A 177 10.02 -11.91 -6.70
N PHE A 178 11.26 -11.47 -6.89
CA PHE A 178 12.04 -10.76 -5.88
C PHE A 178 11.55 -9.33 -5.60
N VAL A 179 10.85 -8.67 -6.54
CA VAL A 179 10.28 -7.31 -6.31
C VAL A 179 8.88 -7.33 -5.71
N ARG A 180 8.18 -8.47 -5.74
CA ARG A 180 6.75 -8.54 -5.37
C ARG A 180 6.48 -8.11 -3.93
N GLY A 181 7.38 -8.47 -3.00
CA GLY A 181 7.21 -8.11 -1.59
C GLY A 181 7.39 -6.61 -1.36
N GLU A 182 8.43 -6.01 -1.95
CA GLU A 182 8.65 -4.55 -1.91
C GLU A 182 7.48 -3.77 -2.53
N VAL A 183 7.05 -4.15 -3.74
CA VAL A 183 5.87 -3.55 -4.39
C VAL A 183 4.64 -3.69 -3.49
N GLY A 184 4.42 -4.86 -2.89
CA GLY A 184 3.32 -5.09 -1.94
C GLY A 184 3.36 -4.15 -0.73
N VAL A 185 4.53 -3.94 -0.13
CA VAL A 185 4.72 -3.00 0.98
C VAL A 185 4.41 -1.57 0.55
N ARG A 186 4.85 -1.16 -0.65
CA ARG A 186 4.59 0.18 -1.20
C ARG A 186 3.10 0.43 -1.52
N ARG A 187 2.38 -0.58 -2.02
CA ARG A 187 0.92 -0.52 -2.18
C ARG A 187 0.20 -0.30 -0.85
N ILE A 188 0.64 -0.98 0.21
CA ILE A 188 0.10 -0.79 1.56
C ILE A 188 0.37 0.64 2.05
N CYS A 189 1.57 1.19 1.78
CA CYS A 189 1.89 2.59 2.08
C CYS A 189 0.85 3.55 1.49
N ARG A 190 0.66 3.46 0.16
CA ARG A 190 -0.24 4.36 -0.57
C ARG A 190 -1.67 4.26 -0.03
N LYS A 191 -2.13 3.04 0.26
CA LYS A 191 -3.43 2.81 0.91
C LYS A 191 -3.52 3.48 2.28
N LYS A 192 -2.49 3.38 3.12
CA LYS A 192 -2.47 4.00 4.45
C LYS A 192 -2.43 5.53 4.39
N ILE A 193 -1.67 6.09 3.45
CA ILE A 193 -1.66 7.54 3.18
C ILE A 193 -3.06 7.98 2.74
N HIS A 194 -3.67 7.28 1.78
CA HIS A 194 -5.02 7.59 1.30
C HIS A 194 -6.09 7.51 2.39
N GLU A 195 -6.08 6.44 3.20
CA GLU A 195 -6.98 6.29 4.36
C GLU A 195 -6.88 7.52 5.29
N ARG A 196 -5.67 8.03 5.51
CA ARG A 196 -5.43 9.21 6.35
C ARG A 196 -5.88 10.50 5.67
N ILE A 197 -5.55 10.71 4.39
CA ILE A 197 -6.01 11.88 3.59
C ILE A 197 -7.54 11.97 3.64
N MET A 198 -8.24 10.87 3.38
CA MET A 198 -9.71 10.84 3.39
C MET A 198 -10.27 11.17 4.78
N ALA A 199 -9.71 10.58 5.84
CA ALA A 199 -10.18 10.82 7.20
C ALA A 199 -9.94 12.26 7.67
N VAL A 200 -8.78 12.85 7.34
CA VAL A 200 -8.46 14.25 7.65
C VAL A 200 -9.40 15.19 6.88
N SER A 201 -9.59 14.94 5.59
CA SER A 201 -10.48 15.75 4.74
C SER A 201 -11.92 15.73 5.22
N GLU A 202 -12.43 14.59 5.68
CA GLU A 202 -13.78 14.46 6.24
C GLU A 202 -13.94 15.27 7.54
N VAL A 203 -12.91 15.32 8.39
CA VAL A 203 -12.94 16.15 9.61
C VAL A 203 -12.89 17.63 9.26
N ILE A 204 -12.04 18.05 8.32
CA ILE A 204 -12.02 19.45 7.84
C ILE A 204 -13.39 19.85 7.29
N ALA A 205 -14.01 19.01 6.46
CA ALA A 205 -15.33 19.27 5.92
C ALA A 205 -16.39 19.39 7.02
N ALA A 206 -16.37 18.50 8.02
CA ALA A 206 -17.28 18.56 9.15
C ALA A 206 -17.09 19.83 10.00
N LEU A 207 -15.84 20.26 10.21
CA LEU A 207 -15.53 21.50 10.96
C LEU A 207 -15.93 22.78 10.20
N LYS A 208 -15.87 22.76 8.87
CA LYS A 208 -16.28 23.89 8.01
C LYS A 208 -17.80 24.04 7.87
N LYS A 209 -18.60 23.02 8.23
CA LYS A 209 -20.07 23.11 8.26
C LYS A 209 -20.52 24.10 9.33
N VAL A 210 -21.55 24.88 9.00
CA VAL A 210 -22.17 25.83 9.94
C VAL A 210 -22.92 25.04 11.02
N GLU A 211 -22.72 25.39 12.30
CA GLU A 211 -23.30 24.70 13.48
C GLU A 211 -24.83 24.61 13.52
N ILE A 212 -25.53 25.31 12.61
CA ILE A 212 -26.98 25.37 12.52
C ILE A 212 -27.57 24.09 11.91
N GLU A 213 -26.75 23.23 11.28
CA GLU A 213 -27.20 21.94 10.76
C GLU A 213 -27.49 20.95 11.91
N PRO A 214 -28.69 20.32 11.95
CA PRO A 214 -29.10 19.42 13.04
C PRO A 214 -28.19 18.20 13.22
N ASP A 215 -27.37 17.84 12.22
CA ASP A 215 -26.46 16.68 12.23
C ASP A 215 -24.97 17.02 12.42
N TYR A 216 -24.61 18.30 12.60
CA TYR A 216 -23.21 18.76 12.70
C TYR A 216 -22.38 17.95 13.72
N THR A 217 -22.92 17.77 14.94
CA THR A 217 -22.21 17.07 16.02
C THR A 217 -22.04 15.58 15.76
N ASN A 218 -22.99 14.94 15.07
CA ASN A 218 -22.92 13.53 14.72
C ASN A 218 -21.93 13.27 13.59
N ASP A 219 -21.93 14.14 12.57
CA ASP A 219 -20.97 14.09 11.45
C ASP A 219 -19.54 14.25 11.95
N LEU A 220 -19.28 15.24 12.82
CA LEU A 220 -17.96 15.48 13.38
C LEU A 220 -17.47 14.29 14.23
N LYS A 221 -18.34 13.71 15.07
CA LYS A 221 -18.02 12.50 15.85
C LYS A 221 -17.66 11.31 14.96
N LYS A 222 -18.40 11.10 13.88
CA LYS A 222 -18.16 10.02 12.92
C LYS A 222 -16.84 10.22 12.18
N ALA A 223 -16.57 11.44 11.70
CA ALA A 223 -15.33 11.80 11.03
C ALA A 223 -14.12 11.63 11.97
N SER A 224 -14.22 12.14 13.19
CA SER A 224 -13.20 12.01 14.24
C SER A 224 -12.90 10.54 14.59
N LYS A 225 -13.94 9.70 14.68
CA LYS A 225 -13.77 8.25 14.87
C LYS A 225 -13.02 7.59 13.70
N LYS A 226 -13.28 7.99 12.45
CA LYS A 226 -12.50 7.50 11.30
C LYS A 226 -11.04 7.95 11.38
N LEU A 227 -10.80 9.22 11.72
CA LEU A 227 -9.46 9.76 11.90
C LEU A 227 -8.66 9.00 12.97
N SER A 228 -9.28 8.64 14.09
CA SER A 228 -8.63 7.86 15.16
C SER A 228 -8.21 6.43 14.74
N LYS A 229 -8.80 5.90 13.67
CA LYS A 229 -8.47 4.57 13.12
C LYS A 229 -7.38 4.66 12.06
N ALA A 230 -7.31 5.75 11.32
CA ALA A 230 -6.28 6.00 10.34
C ALA A 230 -4.95 6.35 11.04
N LEU A 231 -3.86 5.72 10.62
CA LEU A 231 -2.54 5.97 11.19
C LEU A 231 -2.09 7.40 10.87
N PRO A 232 -1.58 8.17 11.85
CA PRO A 232 -0.88 9.42 11.60
C PRO A 232 0.33 9.21 10.70
N GLU A 233 0.74 10.26 9.96
CA GLU A 233 1.87 10.17 9.02
C GLU A 233 3.13 9.56 9.63
N ALA A 234 3.54 9.99 10.83
CA ALA A 234 4.72 9.47 11.52
C ALA A 234 4.66 7.96 11.75
N ASP A 235 3.47 7.44 12.09
CA ASP A 235 3.25 6.01 12.30
C ASP A 235 3.24 5.25 10.96
N ILE A 236 2.76 5.87 9.87
CA ILE A 236 2.87 5.31 8.51
C ILE A 236 4.34 5.21 8.11
N ARG A 237 5.13 6.28 8.29
CA ARG A 237 6.59 6.28 8.01
C ARG A 237 7.30 5.18 8.78
N SER A 238 7.02 5.06 10.09
CA SER A 238 7.60 4.00 10.92
C SER A 238 7.21 2.60 10.44
N TYR A 239 5.94 2.38 10.10
CA TYR A 239 5.46 1.10 9.58
C TYR A 239 6.21 0.71 8.30
N MET A 240 6.38 1.67 7.39
CA MET A 240 7.04 1.46 6.11
C MET A 240 8.50 1.10 6.24
N ASN A 241 9.26 1.87 7.03
CA ASN A 241 10.67 1.59 7.27
C ASN A 241 10.85 0.18 7.87
N SER A 242 10.00 -0.20 8.82
CA SER A 242 10.06 -1.54 9.43
C SER A 242 9.69 -2.67 8.47
N SER A 243 8.83 -2.42 7.48
CA SER A 243 8.36 -3.45 6.55
C SER A 243 9.35 -3.64 5.40
N LEU A 244 9.94 -2.55 4.91
CA LEU A 244 11.00 -2.60 3.90
C LEU A 244 12.27 -3.26 4.44
N GLN A 245 12.66 -2.95 5.69
CA GLN A 245 13.81 -3.60 6.32
C GLN A 245 13.62 -5.12 6.39
N LYS A 246 12.45 -5.59 6.84
CA LYS A 246 12.14 -7.03 6.90
C LYS A 246 12.22 -7.70 5.54
N HIS A 247 11.67 -7.07 4.51
CA HIS A 247 11.76 -7.60 3.15
C HIS A 247 13.22 -7.74 2.67
N SER A 248 14.05 -6.74 3.00
CA SER A 248 15.48 -6.79 2.70
C SER A 248 16.16 -7.95 3.43
N ASP A 249 15.88 -8.14 4.72
CA ASP A 249 16.48 -9.19 5.55
C ASP A 249 16.09 -10.59 5.04
N ASP A 250 14.82 -10.81 4.69
CA ASP A 250 14.34 -12.08 4.13
C ASP A 250 14.99 -12.40 2.76
N MET A 251 15.22 -11.37 1.94
CA MET A 251 15.94 -11.53 0.66
C MET A 251 17.40 -11.95 0.88
N TYR A 252 18.09 -11.36 1.85
CA TYR A 252 19.49 -11.73 2.17
C TYR A 252 19.62 -13.15 2.71
N ILE A 253 18.63 -13.63 3.47
CA ILE A 253 18.65 -15.01 4.01
C ILE A 253 18.41 -16.03 2.90
N THR A 254 17.49 -15.75 1.97
CA THR A 254 17.14 -16.69 0.88
C THR A 254 18.23 -16.86 -0.18
N HIS A 255 19.11 -15.87 -0.37
CA HIS A 255 20.23 -15.95 -1.31
C HIS A 255 21.53 -16.53 -0.70
N ASN A 256 21.59 -16.72 0.63
CA ASN A 256 22.78 -17.19 1.35
C ASN A 256 22.64 -18.60 1.94
N ILE A 257 21.63 -19.38 1.54
CA ILE A 257 21.59 -20.80 1.88
C ILE A 257 22.52 -21.52 0.88
N PRO A 258 23.66 -22.10 1.32
CA PRO A 258 24.45 -22.94 0.44
C PRO A 258 23.59 -24.15 0.09
N GLU A 259 23.40 -24.41 -1.21
CA GLU A 259 22.85 -25.68 -1.67
C GLU A 259 23.69 -26.79 -1.02
N LYS A 260 23.07 -27.54 -0.12
CA LYS A 260 23.70 -28.72 0.46
C LYS A 260 23.86 -29.74 -0.67
N PHE A 261 25.12 -29.99 -1.03
CA PHE A 261 25.57 -31.11 -1.86
C PHE A 261 25.01 -32.45 -1.37
#